data_AF-A0A8T3MQ74-F1
#
_entry.id   AF-A0A8T3MQ74-F1
#
_cell.length_a   1.000
_cell.length_b   1.000
_cell.length_c   1.000
_cell.angle_alpha   90.00
_cell.angle_beta   90.00
_cell.angle_gamma   90.00
#
_symmetry.space_group_name_H-M   'P 1'
#
loop_
_entity.id
_entity.type
_entity.pdbx_description
1 polymer ?
#
loop_
_entity_poly.entity_id
_entity_poly.type
_entity_poly.pdbx_seq_one_letter_code
_entity_poly.pdbx_strand_id
1 'polypeptide(L)' 'MFSERTQVLLSPEQLARLKRIAARDGRSVGAVIRDAVDGYVDPGLDARRRAYEEMIDMNLPVADWEVMKAEILRSQLGEG' A
#
# COMPACT_ATOMS: atom_id res chain seq x y z
N MET A 1 13.01 -8.50 12.93
CA MET A 1 13.44 -9.91 13.04
C MET A 1 12.22 -10.74 13.40
N PHE A 2 11.93 -11.82 12.67
CA PHE A 2 10.77 -12.69 12.96
C PHE A 2 11.21 -13.81 13.91
N SER A 3 10.52 -14.01 15.04
CA SER A 3 10.89 -14.99 16.07
C SER A 3 9.99 -16.23 16.09
N GLU A 4 8.71 -16.08 15.75
CA GLU A 4 7.72 -17.16 15.87
C GLU A 4 7.62 -18.01 14.58
N ARG A 5 7.59 -19.34 14.75
CA ARG A 5 7.42 -20.29 13.64
C ARG A 5 6.07 -20.98 13.76
N THR A 6 5.25 -20.84 12.73
CA THR A 6 3.97 -21.54 12.58
C THR A 6 4.02 -22.48 11.39
N GLN A 7 3.45 -23.67 11.53
CA GLN A 7 3.29 -24.63 10.43
C GLN A 7 1.82 -24.68 10.02
N VAL A 8 1.56 -24.49 8.73
CA VAL A 8 0.22 -24.56 8.14
C VAL A 8 0.26 -25.44 6.90
N LEU A 9 -0.81 -26.20 6.66
CA LEU A 9 -0.98 -26.97 5.45
C LEU A 9 -1.74 -26.13 4.43
N LEU A 10 -1.21 -26.08 3.21
CA LEU A 10 -1.82 -25.40 2.07
C LEU A 10 -2.20 -26.43 1.01
N SER A 11 -3.23 -26.13 0.23
CA SER A 11 -3.48 -26.89 -0.98
C SER A 11 -2.31 -26.75 -1.98
N PRO A 12 -2.08 -27.74 -2.86
CA PRO A 12 -1.06 -27.63 -3.90
C PRO A 12 -1.22 -26.37 -4.75
N GLU A 13 -2.45 -25.99 -5.08
CA GLU A 13 -2.78 -24.82 -5.89
C GLU A 13 -2.45 -23.51 -5.17
N GLN A 14 -2.76 -23.43 -3.87
CA GLN A 14 -2.42 -22.27 -3.04
C GLN A 14 -0.90 -22.07 -2.99
N LEU A 15 -0.14 -23.14 -2.73
CA LEU A 15 1.32 -23.08 -2.70
C LEU A 15 1.90 -22.70 -4.07
N ALA A 16 1.36 -23.26 -5.16
CA ALA A 16 1.79 -22.93 -6.51
C ALA A 16 1.53 -21.45 -6.84
N ARG A 17 0.40 -20.89 -6.41
CA ARG A 17 0.09 -19.47 -6.60
C ARG A 17 1.04 -18.57 -5.80
N LEU A 18 1.31 -18.89 -4.54
CA LEU A 18 2.26 -18.15 -3.71
C LEU A 18 3.68 -18.17 -4.29
N LYS A 19 4.13 -19.33 -4.78
CA LYS A 19 5.44 -19.46 -5.45
C LYS A 19 5.55 -18.58 -6.70
N ARG A 20 4.49 -18.48 -7.50
CA ARG A 20 4.47 -17.60 -8.69
C ARG A 20 4.59 -16.13 -8.30
N ILE A 21 3.86 -15.70 -7.27
CA ILE A 21 3.93 -14.31 -6.76
C ILE A 21 5.34 -14.01 -6.23
N ALA A 22 5.87 -14.90 -5.39
CA ALA A 22 7.21 -14.79 -4.83
C ALA A 22 8.29 -14.68 -5.93
N ALA A 23 8.20 -15.52 -6.97
CA ALA A 23 9.13 -15.49 -8.10
C ALA A 23 9.01 -14.20 -8.94
N ARG A 24 7.79 -13.75 -9.23
CA ARG A 24 7.53 -12.49 -9.95
C ARG A 24 8.14 -11.29 -9.22
N ASP A 25 8.04 -11.27 -7.89
CA ASP A 25 8.42 -10.12 -7.06
C ASP A 25 9.86 -10.22 -6.52
N GLY A 26 10.60 -11.30 -6.83
CA GLY A 26 11.96 -11.53 -6.30
C GLY A 26 12.01 -11.73 -4.78
N ARG A 27 10.93 -12.26 -4.18
CA ARG A 27 10.75 -12.40 -2.72
C ARG A 27 10.62 -13.87 -2.32
N SER A 28 10.72 -14.15 -1.02
CA SER A 28 10.44 -15.49 -0.50
C SER A 28 8.94 -15.74 -0.32
N VAL A 29 8.51 -17.00 -0.41
CA VAL A 29 7.11 -17.40 -0.14
C VAL A 29 6.67 -16.95 1.26
N GLY A 30 7.54 -17.04 2.25
CA GLY A 30 7.25 -16.55 3.60
C GLY A 30 7.01 -15.04 3.67
N ALA A 31 7.65 -14.24 2.82
CA ALA A 31 7.37 -12.81 2.74
C ALA A 31 5.96 -12.55 2.18
N VAL A 32 5.57 -13.27 1.13
CA VAL A 32 4.21 -13.17 0.56
C VAL A 32 3.13 -13.57 1.57
N ILE A 33 3.35 -14.67 2.31
CA ILE A 33 2.42 -15.12 3.36
C ILE A 33 2.27 -14.06 4.45
N ARG A 34 3.39 -13.45 4.89
CA ARG A 34 3.33 -12.41 5.92
C ARG A 34 2.55 -11.19 5.47
N ASP A 35 2.80 -10.66 4.28
CA ASP A 35 2.06 -9.51 3.76
C ASP A 35 0.54 -9.81 3.73
N ALA A 36 0.15 -11.03 3.33
CA ALA A 36 -1.26 -11.43 3.31
C ALA A 36 -1.86 -11.54 4.73
N VAL A 37 -1.08 -12.03 5.71
CA VAL A 37 -1.49 -12.07 7.11
C VAL A 37 -1.62 -10.65 7.66
N ASP A 38 -0.63 -9.79 7.44
CA ASP A 38 -0.62 -8.40 7.89
C ASP A 38 -1.83 -7.62 7.37
N GLY A 39 -2.15 -7.75 6.07
CA GLY A 39 -3.34 -7.12 5.48
C GLY A 39 -4.67 -7.68 6.01
N TYR A 40 -4.70 -8.94 6.44
CA TYR A 40 -5.89 -9.54 7.05
C TYR A 40 -6.09 -9.11 8.51
N VAL A 41 -5.00 -9.03 9.29
CA VAL A 41 -5.06 -8.71 10.73
C VAL A 41 -5.07 -7.21 11.01
N ASP A 42 -4.52 -6.38 10.12
CA ASP A 42 -4.56 -4.92 10.21
C ASP A 42 -5.04 -4.30 8.89
N PRO A 43 -6.36 -4.29 8.65
CA PRO A 43 -6.95 -3.73 7.44
C PRO A 43 -6.69 -2.22 7.27
N GLY A 44 -6.33 -1.52 8.35
CA GLY A 44 -6.11 -0.08 8.36
C GLY A 44 -4.81 0.32 7.64
N LEU A 45 -3.77 -0.50 7.75
CA LEU A 45 -2.51 -0.30 7.01
C LEU A 45 -2.70 -0.48 5.50
N ASP A 46 -3.51 -1.45 5.11
CA ASP A 46 -3.86 -1.70 3.71
C ASP A 46 -4.71 -0.55 3.12
N ALA A 47 -5.68 -0.03 3.88
CA ALA A 47 -6.46 1.14 3.47
C ALA A 47 -5.58 2.38 3.33
N ARG A 48 -4.65 2.61 4.27
CA ARG A 48 -3.70 3.73 4.22
C ARG A 48 -2.71 3.59 3.06
N ARG A 49 -2.21 2.38 2.78
CA ARG A 49 -1.33 2.12 1.64
C ARG A 49 -2.03 2.35 0.31
N ARG A 50 -3.27 1.83 0.14
CA ARG A 50 -4.07 2.08 -1.06
C ARG A 50 -4.35 3.56 -1.28
N ALA A 51 -4.72 4.30 -0.24
CA ALA A 51 -4.93 5.75 -0.33
C ALA A 51 -3.64 6.48 -0.75
N TYR A 52 -2.47 6.05 -0.25
CA TYR A 52 -1.18 6.60 -0.67
C TYR A 52 -0.85 6.29 -2.13
N GLU A 53 -1.08 5.06 -2.59
CA GLU A 53 -0.86 4.65 -3.98
C GLU A 53 -1.79 5.41 -4.93
N GLU A 54 -3.07 5.57 -4.56
CA GLU A 54 -4.02 6.42 -5.29
C GLU A 54 -3.55 7.88 -5.36
N MET A 55 -3.07 8.45 -4.24
CA MET A 55 -2.56 9.83 -4.23
C MET A 55 -1.33 10.03 -5.12
N ILE A 56 -0.45 9.03 -5.24
CA ILE A 56 0.72 9.09 -6.13
C ILE A 56 0.30 8.97 -7.59
N ASP A 57 -0.62 8.05 -7.90
CA ASP A 57 -1.09 7.80 -9.27
C ASP A 57 -1.98 8.93 -9.81
N MET A 58 -2.58 9.74 -8.93
CA MET A 58 -3.34 10.92 -9.33
C MET A 58 -2.49 11.98 -10.06
N ASN A 59 -1.14 11.81 -10.14
CA ASN A 59 -0.19 12.68 -10.83
C ASN A 59 -0.56 14.16 -10.68
N LEU A 60 -0.86 14.54 -9.44
CA LEU A 60 -1.49 15.81 -9.16
C LEU A 60 -0.53 16.93 -9.58
N PRO A 61 -0.97 17.89 -10.42
CA PRO A 61 -0.15 19.04 -10.75
C PRO A 61 0.00 19.88 -9.49
N VAL A 62 1.09 19.66 -8.77
CA VAL A 62 1.49 20.57 -7.70
C VAL A 62 2.04 21.81 -8.39
N ALA A 63 1.23 22.86 -8.46
CA ALA A 63 1.71 24.18 -8.82
C ALA A 63 2.81 24.60 -7.83
N ASP A 64 3.63 25.57 -8.22
CA ASP A 64 4.61 26.18 -7.32
C ASP A 64 3.92 26.53 -5.99
N TRP A 65 4.57 26.13 -4.89
CA TRP A 65 4.05 26.28 -3.54
C TRP A 65 3.56 27.70 -3.24
N GLU A 66 4.25 28.72 -3.76
CA GLU A 66 3.86 30.12 -3.55
C GLU A 66 2.53 30.46 -4.25
N VAL A 67 2.26 29.87 -5.41
CA VAL A 67 1.00 30.06 -6.16
C VAL A 67 -0.15 29.37 -5.43
N MET A 68 0.04 28.12 -5.03
CA MET A 68 -0.99 27.34 -4.35
C MET A 68 -1.34 27.93 -2.98
N LYS A 69 -0.35 28.43 -2.24
CA LYS A 69 -0.57 29.13 -0.97
C LYS A 69 -1.40 30.40 -1.16
N ALA A 70 -1.13 31.19 -2.20
CA ALA A 70 -1.89 32.40 -2.50
C ALA A 70 -3.36 32.08 -2.84
N GLU A 71 -3.62 30.98 -3.58
CA GLU A 71 -4.98 30.53 -3.90
C GLU A 71 -5.75 30.03 -2.68
N ILE A 72 -5.12 29.25 -1.80
CA ILE A 72 -5.74 28.77 -0.55
C ILE A 72 -6.14 29.96 0.33
N LEU A 73 -5.24 30.94 0.47
CA LEU A 73 -5.51 32.14 1.28
C LEU A 73 -6.64 32.99 0.68
N ARG A 74 -6.69 33.14 -0.65
CA ARG A 74 -7.81 33.81 -1.34
C ARG A 74 -9.14 33.08 -1.12
N SER A 75 -9.16 31.76 -1.22
CA SER A 75 -10.37 30.97 -1.01
C SER A 75 -10.93 31.05 0.42
N GLN A 76 -10.08 31.26 1.43
CA GLN A 76 -10.52 31.43 2.82
C GLN A 76 -11.05 32.83 3.13
N LEU A 77 -10.78 33.81 2.27
CA LEU A 77 -11.25 35.19 2.43
C LEU A 77 -12.58 35.48 1.72
N GLY A 78 -13.15 34.50 1.01
CA GLY A 78 -14.53 34.58 0.51
C GLY A 78 -14.76 35.61 -0.59
N GLU A 79 -13.84 35.73 -1.56
CA GLU A 79 -14.13 36.42 -2.81
C GLU A 79 -14.19 35.39 -3.95
N GLY A 80 -15.41 34.92 -4.20
CA GLY A 80 -15.80 34.29 -5.47
C GLY A 80 -16.29 35.32 -6.47
#